data_AF-A0A2V6TZU1-F1
#
_entry.id   AF-A0A2V6TZU1-F1
#
_cell.length_a   1.000
_cell.length_b   1.000
_cell.length_c   1.000
_cell.angle_alpha   90.00
_cell.angle_beta   90.00
_cell.angle_gamma   90.00
#
_symmetry.space_group_name_H-M   'P 1'
#
loop_
_entity.id
_entity.type
_entity.pdbx_description
1 polymer ?
#
loop_
_entity_poly.entity_id
_entity_poly.type
_entity_poly.pdbx_seq_one_letter_code
_entity_poly.pdbx_strand_id
1 'polypeptide(L)'
;MLTVVALLTNAAAQPDCKTIEDFSKAKVGEFPADWKPRKDSGKDAYRVMEEPGFRFLRAVVRGLGVQAAKQYEWDLEAYPVLAWSWRPLKFPEGGDERDS
;
A
#
# COMPACT_ATOMS: atom_id res chain seq x y z
N MET A 1 -7.58 -31.02 -9.64
CA MET A 1 -7.58 -30.04 -8.53
C MET A 1 -6.30 -29.24 -8.68
N LEU A 2 -6.38 -28.01 -9.21
CA LEU A 2 -5.20 -27.18 -9.49
C LEU A 2 -4.88 -26.39 -8.22
N THR A 3 -3.82 -26.77 -7.53
CA THR A 3 -3.35 -26.04 -6.34
C THR A 3 -2.60 -24.80 -6.82
N VAL A 4 -3.22 -23.63 -6.70
CA VAL A 4 -2.50 -22.36 -6.85
C VAL A 4 -1.66 -22.17 -5.59
N VAL A 5 -0.35 -22.41 -5.70
CA VAL A 5 0.60 -22.01 -4.66
C VAL A 5 0.76 -20.50 -4.78
N ALA A 6 0.09 -19.76 -3.90
CA ALA A 6 0.43 -18.35 -3.69
C ALA A 6 1.84 -18.33 -3.08
N LEU A 7 2.84 -18.02 -3.89
CA LEU A 7 4.14 -17.63 -3.39
C LEU A 7 3.90 -16.36 -2.57
N LEU A 8 3.90 -16.49 -1.25
CA LEU A 8 4.05 -15.36 -0.35
C LEU A 8 5.48 -14.86 -0.55
N THR A 9 5.70 -14.11 -1.63
CA THR A 9 6.96 -13.41 -1.84
C THR A 9 7.03 -12.41 -0.72
N ASN A 10 7.83 -12.72 0.30
CA ASN A 10 8.31 -11.75 1.26
C ASN A 10 8.74 -10.54 0.43
N ALA A 11 8.14 -9.36 0.65
CA ALA A 11 8.62 -8.12 0.06
C ALA A 11 9.92 -7.70 0.77
N ALA A 12 10.83 -8.66 0.95
CA ALA A 12 12.18 -8.41 1.38
C ALA A 12 12.82 -7.52 0.33
N ALA A 13 13.66 -6.58 0.78
CA ALA A 13 14.43 -5.72 -0.11
C ALA A 13 15.09 -6.60 -1.18
N GLN A 14 14.69 -6.40 -2.44
CA GLN A 14 15.38 -7.04 -3.55
C GLN A 14 16.80 -6.44 -3.61
N PRO A 15 17.84 -7.24 -3.92
CA PRO A 15 19.23 -6.80 -3.80
C PRO A 15 19.53 -5.48 -4.54
N ASP A 16 18.87 -5.28 -5.68
CA ASP A 16 19.06 -4.12 -6.55
C ASP A 16 17.97 -3.04 -6.35
N CYS A 17 17.12 -3.18 -5.34
CA CYS A 17 16.05 -2.23 -5.05
C CYS A 17 16.33 -1.42 -3.78
N LYS A 18 16.08 -0.12 -3.88
CA LYS A 18 16.03 0.78 -2.74
C LYS A 18 14.62 0.76 -2.13
N THR A 19 14.50 0.23 -0.91
CA THR A 19 13.22 0.22 -0.18
C THR A 19 12.77 1.63 0.18
N ILE A 20 11.61 2.04 -0.35
CA ILE A 20 10.94 3.31 0.01
C ILE A 20 10.09 3.13 1.28
N GLU A 21 9.34 2.03 1.34
CA GLU A 21 8.44 1.72 2.45
C GLU A 21 8.17 0.22 2.53
N ASP A 22 8.29 -0.35 3.73
CA ASP A 22 7.91 -1.72 4.09
C ASP A 22 7.01 -1.76 5.34
N PHE A 23 6.67 -0.58 5.87
CA PHE A 23 5.91 -0.32 7.09
C PHE A 23 6.48 -0.91 8.38
N SER A 24 7.68 -1.50 8.36
CA SER A 24 8.31 -2.16 9.51
C SER A 24 8.52 -1.24 10.70
N LYS A 25 8.70 0.06 10.45
CA LYS A 25 8.88 1.11 11.48
C LYS A 25 7.56 1.68 11.99
N ALA A 26 6.44 1.41 11.32
CA ALA A 26 5.15 1.95 11.69
C ALA A 26 4.46 1.06 12.74
N LYS A 27 3.63 1.69 13.58
CA LYS A 27 2.85 0.99 14.59
C LYS A 27 1.58 0.39 13.98
N VAL A 28 1.35 -0.89 14.22
CA VAL A 28 0.13 -1.59 13.78
C VAL A 28 -1.10 -0.94 14.42
N GLY A 29 -2.15 -0.77 13.62
CA GLY A 29 -3.39 -0.12 14.01
C GLY A 29 -3.35 1.41 13.96
N GLU A 30 -2.26 2.02 13.47
CA GLU A 30 -2.12 3.48 13.38
C GLU A 30 -1.92 3.96 11.95
N PHE A 31 -2.14 5.25 11.73
CA PHE A 31 -1.73 5.92 10.51
C PHE A 31 -0.20 6.14 10.56
N PRO A 32 0.55 5.81 9.50
CA PRO A 32 2.01 5.91 9.52
C PRO A 32 2.47 7.37 9.66
N ALA A 33 3.43 7.61 10.56
CA ALA A 33 3.80 8.95 11.01
C ALA A 33 4.44 9.84 9.93
N ASP A 34 5.14 9.25 8.97
CA ASP A 34 5.81 9.93 7.85
C ASP A 34 4.92 10.07 6.60
N TRP A 35 3.69 9.59 6.67
CA TRP A 35 2.68 9.79 5.63
C TRP A 35 1.83 11.03 5.91
N LYS A 36 1.20 11.55 4.86
CA LYS A 36 0.27 12.67 4.96
C LYS A 36 -1.02 12.34 4.21
N PRO A 37 -2.19 12.49 4.84
CA PRO A 37 -3.46 12.42 4.13
C PRO A 37 -3.68 13.74 3.35
N ARG A 38 -4.36 13.67 2.20
CA ARG A 38 -4.70 14.89 1.44
C ARG A 38 -5.76 15.75 2.16
N LYS A 39 -6.66 15.10 2.89
CA LYS A 39 -7.68 15.71 3.77
C LYS A 39 -7.67 14.95 5.08
N ASP A 40 -7.98 15.60 6.21
CA ASP A 40 -7.94 14.93 7.52
C ASP A 40 -8.85 13.70 7.60
N SER A 41 -9.97 13.67 6.86
CA SER A 41 -10.84 12.49 6.74
C SER A 41 -10.13 11.25 6.18
N GLY A 42 -9.00 11.43 5.50
CA GLY A 42 -8.14 10.35 5.05
C GLY A 42 -7.44 9.62 6.20
N LYS A 43 -7.18 10.27 7.35
CA LYS A 43 -6.47 9.60 8.46
C LYS A 43 -7.22 8.36 8.93
N ASP A 44 -8.53 8.40 9.01
CA ASP A 44 -9.32 7.27 9.52
C ASP A 44 -9.52 6.14 8.51
N ALA A 45 -9.29 6.44 7.22
CA ALA A 45 -9.39 5.45 6.16
C ALA A 45 -8.16 4.53 6.07
N TYR A 46 -7.00 4.96 6.58
CA TYR A 46 -5.74 4.23 6.45
C TYR A 46 -5.19 3.80 7.82
N ARG A 47 -4.85 2.51 7.92
CA ARG A 47 -4.23 1.92 9.11
C ARG A 47 -3.17 0.91 8.68
N VAL A 48 -2.03 0.91 9.37
CA VAL A 48 -1.02 -0.15 9.22
C VAL A 48 -1.58 -1.43 9.81
N MET A 49 -1.51 -2.51 9.04
CA MET A 49 -1.96 -3.84 9.42
C MET A 49 -0.81 -4.84 9.29
N GLU A 50 -0.96 -5.98 9.93
CA GLU A 50 0.00 -7.07 9.89
C GLU A 50 -0.70 -8.40 9.60
N GLU A 51 -0.12 -9.16 8.67
CA GLU A 51 -0.40 -10.57 8.39
C GLU A 51 0.91 -11.34 8.59
N PRO A 52 0.91 -12.67 8.75
CA PRO A 52 2.15 -13.44 8.91
C PRO A 52 3.17 -13.13 7.80
N GLY A 53 4.28 -12.47 8.16
CA GLY A 53 5.35 -12.08 7.25
C GLY A 53 5.17 -10.73 6.52
N PHE A 54 4.06 -10.01 6.73
CA PHE A 54 3.78 -8.77 6.01
C PHE A 54 3.22 -7.67 6.91
N ARG A 55 3.82 -6.48 6.82
CA ARG A 55 3.24 -5.25 7.34
C ARG A 55 2.91 -4.33 6.17
N PHE A 56 1.72 -3.75 6.18
CA PHE A 56 1.19 -3.02 5.02
C PHE A 56 0.19 -1.94 5.43
N LEU A 57 0.01 -0.93 4.57
CA LEU A 57 -1.05 0.05 4.74
C LEU A 57 -2.37 -0.48 4.17
N ARG A 58 -3.39 -0.62 5.01
CA ARG A 58 -4.74 -0.96 4.59
C ARG A 58 -5.59 0.29 4.44
N ALA A 59 -6.32 0.37 3.33
CA ALA A 59 -7.36 1.36 3.12
C ALA A 59 -8.75 0.73 3.33
N VAL A 60 -9.62 1.36 4.11
CA VAL A 60 -11.05 1.05 4.19
C VAL A 60 -11.81 2.34 3.98
N VAL A 61 -12.53 2.41 2.85
CA VAL A 61 -13.14 3.65 2.38
C VAL A 61 -14.63 3.43 2.15
N ARG A 62 -15.46 4.39 2.56
CA ARG A 62 -16.93 4.34 2.46
C ARG A 62 -17.46 5.63 1.85
N GLY A 63 -17.81 5.59 0.55
CA GLY A 63 -18.44 6.72 -0.14
C GLY A 63 -17.59 7.99 -0.24
N LEU A 64 -16.26 7.87 -0.13
CA LEU A 64 -15.35 9.01 -0.06
C LEU A 64 -14.13 8.78 -0.97
N GLY A 65 -13.74 9.78 -1.76
CA GLY A 65 -12.42 9.80 -2.39
C GLY A 65 -11.37 10.31 -1.40
N VAL A 66 -10.52 9.42 -0.89
CA VAL A 66 -9.44 9.76 0.06
C VAL A 66 -8.09 9.32 -0.49
N GLN A 67 -7.06 10.09 -0.13
CA GLN A 67 -5.69 9.86 -0.57
C GLN A 67 -4.76 10.07 0.63
N ALA A 68 -3.72 9.24 0.73
CA ALA A 68 -2.60 9.43 1.62
C ALA A 68 -1.31 9.09 0.87
N ALA A 69 -0.25 9.84 1.14
CA ALA A 69 1.02 9.68 0.45
C ALA A 69 2.20 9.94 1.41
N LYS A 70 3.31 9.25 1.14
CA LYS A 70 4.63 9.55 1.68
C LYS A 70 5.40 10.39 0.67
N GLN A 71 5.97 11.50 1.13
CA GLN A 71 6.92 12.24 0.30
C GLN A 71 8.28 11.54 0.38
N TYR A 72 8.91 11.33 -0.78
CA TYR A 72 10.21 10.67 -0.88
C TYR A 72 11.00 11.28 -2.03
N GLU A 73 12.26 11.63 -1.79
CA GLU A 73 13.19 12.08 -2.84
C GLU A 73 13.80 10.89 -3.56
N TRP A 74 13.79 10.91 -4.89
CA TRP A 74 14.14 9.76 -5.71
C TRP A 74 15.07 10.15 -6.86
N ASP A 75 16.06 9.29 -7.12
CA ASP A 75 16.95 9.40 -8.26
C ASP A 75 16.43 8.50 -9.39
N LEU A 76 15.83 9.14 -10.40
CA LEU A 76 15.25 8.45 -11.55
C LEU A 76 16.32 7.95 -12.54
N GLU A 77 17.54 8.49 -12.51
CA GLU A 77 18.64 8.02 -13.36
C GLU A 77 19.21 6.72 -12.79
N ALA A 78 19.41 6.65 -11.48
CA ALA A 78 19.90 5.45 -10.82
C ALA A 78 18.83 4.35 -10.67
N TYR A 79 17.57 4.72 -10.43
CA TYR A 79 16.48 3.76 -10.19
C TYR A 79 15.22 4.11 -11.02
N PRO A 80 15.19 3.79 -12.31
CA PRO A 80 14.10 4.21 -13.21
C PRO A 80 12.79 3.44 -13.03
N VAL A 81 12.79 2.36 -12.23
CA VAL A 81 11.63 1.48 -12.02
C VAL A 81 11.16 1.57 -10.58
N LEU A 82 9.88 1.89 -10.39
CA LEU A 82 9.20 1.80 -9.10
C LEU A 82 8.37 0.52 -9.06
N ALA A 83 8.71 -0.37 -8.13
CA ALA A 83 7.96 -1.59 -7.86
C ALA A 83 7.11 -1.42 -6.60
N TRP A 84 5.82 -1.76 -6.68
CA TRP A 84 4.93 -1.79 -5.51
C TRP A 84 3.93 -2.95 -5.64
N SER A 85 3.43 -3.40 -4.49
CA SER A 85 2.40 -4.43 -4.41
C SER A 85 1.18 -3.90 -3.70
N TRP A 86 0.00 -4.22 -4.22
CA TRP A 86 -1.28 -3.90 -3.60
C TRP A 86 -2.26 -5.05 -3.88
N ARG A 87 -3.25 -5.22 -3.00
CA ARG A 87 -4.28 -6.25 -3.14
C ARG A 87 -5.66 -5.65 -2.83
N PRO A 88 -6.62 -5.69 -3.76
CA PRO A 88 -8.01 -5.38 -3.44
C PRO A 88 -8.62 -6.52 -2.62
N LEU A 89 -9.38 -6.16 -1.58
CA LEU A 89 -10.22 -7.13 -0.86
C LEU A 89 -11.69 -7.05 -1.32
N LYS A 90 -12.16 -5.84 -1.61
CA LYS A 90 -13.47 -5.56 -2.20
C LYS A 90 -13.35 -4.27 -3.02
N PHE A 91 -13.85 -4.30 -4.25
CA PHE A 91 -14.01 -3.10 -5.07
C PHE A 91 -15.30 -2.35 -4.71
N PRO A 92 -15.36 -1.02 -4.88
CA PRO A 92 -16.60 -0.27 -4.72
C PRO A 92 -17.67 -0.77 -5.71
N GLU A 93 -18.90 -0.90 -5.22
CA GLU A 93 -20.04 -1.26 -6.07
C GLU A 93 -20.30 -0.12 -7.08
N GLY A 94 -20.49 -0.48 -8.35
CA GLY A 94 -20.66 0.49 -9.44
C GLY A 94 -19.39 1.23 -9.88
N GLY A 95 -18.20 0.90 -9.33
CA GLY A 95 -16.93 1.52 -9.72
C GLY A 95 -16.24 0.88 -10.93
N ASP A 96 -16.99 0.17 -11.78
CA ASP A 96 -16.47 -0.41 -13.02
C ASP A 96 -16.62 0.61 -14.14
N GLU A 97 -15.52 1.25 -14.51
CA GLU A 97 -15.50 2.38 -15.45
C GLU A 97 -15.36 1.94 -16.93
N ARG A 98 -15.45 0.65 -17.24
CA ARG A 98 -15.26 0.15 -18.62
C ARG A 98 -16.32 0.62 -19.61
N ASP A 99 -17.49 1.01 -19.10
CA ASP A 99 -18.63 1.48 -19.88
C ASP A 99 -19.01 2.95 -19.53
N SER A 100 -18.11 3.68 -18.88
CA SER A 100 -18.31 5.09 -18.46
C SER A 100 -18.04 6.12 -19.55
#